data_AF-A0A2D8GDG5-F1
#
_entry.id   AF-A0A2D8GDG5-F1
#
_cell.length_a   1.000
_cell.length_b   1.000
_cell.length_c   1.000
_cell.angle_alpha   90.00
_cell.angle_beta   90.00
_cell.angle_gamma   90.00
#
_symmetry.space_group_name_H-M   'P 1'
#
loop_
_entity.id
_entity.type
_entity.pdbx_description
1 polymer ?
#
loop_
_entity_poly.entity_id
_entity_poly.type
_entity_poly.pdbx_seq_one_letter_code
_entity_poly.pdbx_strand_id
1 'polypeptide(L)'
;MSWIANLDTTVLEYLSKLQKEGSEFSFNPSQNSVTTEGKNLNLGFSCYALKILKLIGSVDKFSDDKIEKWAGYINSFQKIDSFSNTNSFIDDEYINLFKSQNLFSGYAYPIKYISNFLLGTDYKSNNLKIENYIRAETKQSISTLYEINKPNQILYQEFPKNELEITNYLEGLNWNYPWSSGGQFSAICVFLKTQLKSDNFEKLKNTVIQFTDKTVNNENGLYYEGNKRNEYELINGAMKVLTGLDWIDAKIQYPEKIIDFCLNSKISNRGCDMVDVVYVLYRCSKETNHKKKEVLNFCENILAMIKTHFSLSEGGFSYFQDQNQTHYYDVKIANEKNQADIHGTLLCMWAIVMIMELSDLDYFTYSVLKP
;
A
#
# COMPACT_ATOMS: atom_id res chain seq x y z
N MET A 1 -19.81 -16.85 6.26
CA MET A 1 -18.36 -16.71 5.98
C MET A 1 -17.69 -17.98 5.42
N SER A 2 -18.41 -19.09 5.17
CA SER A 2 -17.80 -20.36 4.74
C SER A 2 -17.05 -20.35 3.40
N TRP A 3 -17.31 -19.37 2.51
CA TRP A 3 -16.59 -19.25 1.23
C TRP A 3 -15.11 -18.86 1.38
N ILE A 4 -14.70 -18.43 2.58
CA ILE A 4 -13.31 -18.09 2.93
C ILE A 4 -12.50 -19.36 3.23
N ALA A 5 -13.17 -20.45 3.63
CA ALA A 5 -12.52 -21.73 3.85
C ALA A 5 -11.89 -22.20 2.53
N ASN A 6 -10.58 -22.42 2.53
CA ASN A 6 -9.71 -22.79 1.39
C ASN A 6 -9.17 -21.63 0.51
N LEU A 7 -9.35 -20.36 0.89
CA LEU A 7 -8.75 -19.27 0.12
C LEU A 7 -7.22 -19.32 0.09
N ASP A 8 -6.57 -19.82 1.14
CA ASP A 8 -5.13 -20.07 1.17
C ASP A 8 -4.68 -20.97 0.01
N THR A 9 -5.43 -22.05 -0.24
CA THR A 9 -5.13 -23.00 -1.31
C THR A 9 -5.42 -22.40 -2.68
N THR A 10 -6.59 -21.78 -2.88
CA THR A 10 -6.96 -21.24 -4.20
C THR A 10 -6.07 -20.06 -4.60
N VAL A 11 -5.69 -19.21 -3.65
CA VAL A 11 -4.79 -18.08 -3.90
C VAL A 11 -3.37 -18.55 -4.15
N LEU A 12 -2.90 -19.60 -3.47
CA LEU A 12 -1.60 -20.21 -3.75
C LEU A 12 -1.55 -20.77 -5.18
N GLU A 13 -2.59 -21.48 -5.61
CA GLU A 13 -2.72 -21.96 -6.99
C GLU A 13 -2.77 -20.80 -7.99
N TYR A 14 -3.51 -19.73 -7.68
CA TYR A 14 -3.53 -18.53 -8.50
C TYR A 14 -2.13 -17.90 -8.67
N LEU A 15 -1.37 -17.74 -7.59
CA LEU A 15 0.00 -17.22 -7.66
C LEU A 15 0.91 -18.10 -8.52
N SER A 16 0.75 -19.43 -8.45
CA SER A 16 1.54 -20.34 -9.28
C SER A 16 1.31 -20.12 -10.79
N LYS A 17 0.09 -19.75 -11.19
CA LYS A 17 -0.26 -19.40 -12.58
C LYS A 17 0.30 -18.04 -13.02
N LEU A 18 0.59 -17.14 -12.08
CA LEU A 18 1.18 -15.83 -12.37
C LEU A 18 2.71 -15.87 -12.45
N GLN A 19 3.35 -16.86 -11.84
CA GLN A 19 4.80 -17.01 -11.83
C GLN A 19 5.35 -17.08 -13.27
N LYS A 20 6.39 -16.30 -13.57
CA LYS A 20 7.01 -16.26 -14.89
C LYS A 20 7.87 -17.51 -15.10
N GLU A 21 7.87 -18.03 -16.32
CA GLU A 21 8.71 -19.16 -16.69
C GLU A 21 10.20 -18.83 -16.47
N GLY A 22 10.93 -19.77 -15.86
CA GLY A 22 12.37 -19.62 -15.60
C GLY A 22 12.74 -18.71 -14.43
N SER A 23 11.79 -18.19 -13.66
CA SER A 23 12.05 -17.39 -12.45
C SER A 23 11.22 -17.86 -11.26
N GLU A 24 11.86 -18.03 -10.10
CA GLU A 24 11.16 -18.36 -8.85
C GLU A 24 10.46 -17.13 -8.23
N PHE A 25 10.93 -15.92 -8.54
CA PHE A 25 10.56 -14.70 -7.80
C PHE A 25 9.92 -13.61 -8.66
N SER A 26 9.64 -13.89 -9.94
CA SER A 26 9.02 -12.93 -10.86
C SER A 26 7.60 -13.36 -11.22
N PHE A 27 6.68 -12.40 -11.22
CA PHE A 27 5.25 -12.65 -11.40
C PHE A 27 4.65 -11.70 -12.42
N ASN A 28 3.71 -12.21 -13.22
CA ASN A 28 2.87 -11.38 -14.08
C ASN A 28 1.78 -10.68 -13.26
N PRO A 29 1.30 -9.50 -13.69
CA PRO A 29 0.25 -8.78 -12.98
C PRO A 29 -1.12 -9.47 -13.02
N SER A 30 -1.39 -10.26 -14.06
CA SER A 30 -2.61 -11.04 -14.25
C SER A 30 -2.30 -12.25 -15.13
N GLN A 31 -3.20 -13.23 -15.19
CA GLN A 31 -2.96 -14.45 -15.96
C GLN A 31 -3.06 -14.20 -17.47
N ASN A 32 -3.98 -13.34 -17.90
CA ASN A 32 -4.25 -13.08 -19.31
C ASN A 32 -4.14 -11.58 -19.64
N SER A 33 -4.03 -11.28 -20.94
CA SER A 33 -4.01 -9.89 -21.47
C SER A 33 -3.00 -8.94 -20.85
N VAL A 34 -1.90 -9.48 -20.31
CA VAL A 34 -0.72 -8.72 -19.89
C VAL A 34 -0.08 -8.07 -21.12
N THR A 35 0.21 -6.78 -21.04
CA THR A 35 0.93 -6.04 -22.09
C THR A 35 2.41 -6.44 -22.13
N THR A 36 3.15 -6.03 -23.17
CA THR A 36 4.61 -6.25 -23.20
C THR A 36 5.28 -5.54 -22.02
N GLU A 37 4.85 -4.31 -21.72
CA GLU A 37 5.32 -3.52 -20.60
C GLU A 37 5.04 -4.21 -19.26
N GLY A 38 3.83 -4.75 -19.07
CA GLY A 38 3.45 -5.48 -17.86
C GLY A 38 4.25 -6.77 -17.66
N LYS A 39 4.65 -7.45 -18.75
CA LYS A 39 5.52 -8.63 -18.68
C LYS A 39 6.96 -8.28 -18.28
N ASN A 40 7.41 -7.06 -18.54
CA ASN A 40 8.78 -6.64 -18.25
C ASN A 40 8.96 -6.15 -16.81
N LEU A 41 7.92 -5.59 -16.19
CA LEU A 41 7.97 -5.19 -14.77
C LEU A 41 8.04 -6.41 -13.84
N ASN A 42 8.84 -6.29 -12.79
CA ASN A 42 9.14 -7.39 -11.87
C ASN A 42 9.05 -7.02 -10.38
N LEU A 43 9.72 -5.94 -9.96
CA LEU A 43 9.94 -5.66 -8.53
C LEU A 43 8.64 -5.61 -7.72
N GLY A 44 7.70 -4.76 -8.16
CA GLY A 44 6.43 -4.59 -7.47
C GLY A 44 5.60 -5.86 -7.38
N PHE A 45 5.55 -6.64 -8.46
CA PHE A 45 4.79 -7.90 -8.50
C PHE A 45 5.45 -9.00 -7.67
N SER A 46 6.78 -9.00 -7.56
CA SER A 46 7.49 -9.85 -6.61
C SER A 46 7.13 -9.51 -5.16
N CYS A 47 7.08 -8.22 -4.84
CA CYS A 47 6.67 -7.75 -3.52
C CYS A 47 5.22 -8.16 -3.19
N TYR A 48 4.31 -8.00 -4.15
CA TYR A 48 2.92 -8.42 -4.00
C TYR A 48 2.78 -9.92 -3.79
N ALA A 49 3.46 -10.74 -4.59
CA ALA A 49 3.42 -12.20 -4.43
C ALA A 49 3.91 -12.64 -3.05
N LEU A 50 5.05 -12.11 -2.58
CA LEU A 50 5.61 -12.45 -1.28
C LEU A 50 4.68 -12.02 -0.13
N LYS A 51 4.07 -10.84 -0.23
CA LYS A 51 3.06 -10.35 0.74
C LYS A 51 1.82 -11.23 0.75
N ILE A 52 1.30 -11.66 -0.40
CA ILE A 52 0.18 -12.60 -0.48
C ILE A 52 0.54 -13.93 0.18
N LEU A 53 1.73 -14.49 -0.11
CA LEU A 53 2.20 -15.73 0.51
C LEU A 53 2.33 -15.61 2.03
N LYS A 54 2.71 -14.44 2.54
CA LYS A 54 2.74 -14.17 3.98
C LYS A 54 1.33 -14.12 4.57
N LEU A 55 0.39 -13.43 3.91
CA LEU A 55 -1.01 -13.36 4.31
C LEU A 55 -1.64 -14.75 4.50
N ILE A 56 -1.32 -15.71 3.63
CA ILE A 56 -1.84 -17.08 3.67
C ILE A 56 -0.93 -18.07 4.43
N GLY A 57 0.01 -17.58 5.25
CA GLY A 57 0.87 -18.42 6.10
C GLY A 57 1.82 -19.35 5.33
N SER A 58 2.04 -19.12 4.04
CA SER A 58 2.89 -19.97 3.20
C SER A 58 4.38 -19.68 3.39
N VAL A 59 4.74 -18.43 3.70
CA VAL A 59 6.12 -18.01 3.97
C VAL A 59 6.74 -18.80 5.13
N ASP A 60 5.96 -19.13 6.15
CA ASP A 60 6.45 -19.85 7.34
C ASP A 60 6.86 -21.30 7.03
N LYS A 61 6.53 -21.80 5.83
CA LYS A 61 6.90 -23.13 5.32
C LYS A 61 8.13 -23.09 4.41
N PHE A 62 8.64 -21.91 4.07
CA PHE A 62 9.82 -21.78 3.19
C PHE A 62 11.10 -22.12 3.95
N SER A 63 12.08 -22.67 3.22
CA SER A 63 13.43 -22.82 3.76
C SER A 63 14.10 -21.46 3.91
N ASP A 64 15.04 -21.36 4.85
CA ASP A 64 15.88 -20.16 5.02
C ASP A 64 16.57 -19.78 3.70
N ASP A 65 17.07 -20.78 2.94
CA ASP A 65 17.68 -20.57 1.62
C ASP A 65 16.73 -19.90 0.62
N LYS A 66 15.45 -20.30 0.60
CA LYS A 66 14.44 -19.66 -0.27
C LYS A 66 14.17 -18.23 0.15
N ILE A 67 14.06 -17.96 1.46
CA ILE A 67 13.88 -16.60 1.98
C ILE A 67 15.07 -15.71 1.64
N GLU A 68 16.30 -16.22 1.80
CA GLU A 68 17.53 -15.48 1.45
C GLU A 68 17.61 -15.19 -0.05
N LYS A 69 17.29 -16.17 -0.90
CA LYS A 69 17.29 -15.98 -2.37
C LYS A 69 16.24 -14.96 -2.81
N TRP A 70 15.04 -14.99 -2.23
CA TRP A 70 14.00 -14.01 -2.55
C TRP A 70 14.38 -12.60 -2.06
N ALA A 71 14.94 -12.49 -0.85
CA ALA A 71 15.46 -11.22 -0.34
C ALA A 71 16.60 -10.68 -1.22
N GLY A 72 17.50 -11.55 -1.67
CA GLY A 72 18.55 -11.22 -2.64
C GLY A 72 17.99 -10.75 -3.97
N TYR A 73 16.91 -11.37 -4.45
CA TYR A 73 16.21 -10.95 -5.66
C TYR A 73 15.64 -9.53 -5.53
N ILE A 74 14.92 -9.22 -4.45
CA ILE A 74 14.39 -7.87 -4.20
C ILE A 74 15.54 -6.86 -4.06
N ASN A 75 16.60 -7.19 -3.30
CA ASN A 75 17.78 -6.34 -3.14
C ASN A 75 18.55 -6.09 -4.45
N SER A 76 18.45 -6.97 -5.45
CA SER A 76 19.09 -6.75 -6.76
C SER A 76 18.54 -5.53 -7.52
N PHE A 77 17.36 -5.05 -7.16
CA PHE A 77 16.77 -3.82 -7.70
C PHE A 77 17.25 -2.56 -6.97
N GLN A 78 18.03 -2.71 -5.89
CA GLN A 78 18.57 -1.57 -5.16
C GLN A 78 19.75 -0.95 -5.92
N LYS A 79 19.63 0.33 -6.25
CA LYS A 79 20.61 1.06 -7.05
C LYS A 79 20.80 2.46 -6.50
N ILE A 80 21.93 3.07 -6.86
CA ILE A 80 22.09 4.52 -6.72
C ILE A 80 21.26 5.15 -7.84
N ASP A 81 20.13 5.77 -7.48
CA ASP A 81 19.26 6.44 -8.43
C ASP A 81 20.00 7.62 -9.09
N SER A 82 19.95 7.72 -10.42
CA SER A 82 20.48 8.88 -11.14
C SER A 82 19.71 10.18 -10.87
N PHE A 83 18.45 10.13 -10.42
CA PHE A 83 17.64 11.32 -10.16
C PHE A 83 17.94 11.94 -8.79
N SER A 84 18.09 11.12 -7.74
CA SER A 84 18.34 11.62 -6.38
C SER A 84 19.68 11.19 -5.76
N ASN A 85 20.53 10.44 -6.48
CA ASN A 85 21.79 9.87 -5.99
C ASN A 85 21.63 9.06 -4.69
N THR A 86 20.54 8.30 -4.57
CA THR A 86 20.20 7.59 -3.33
C THR A 86 19.99 6.10 -3.56
N ASN A 87 20.09 5.30 -2.49
CA ASN A 87 19.99 3.83 -2.52
C ASN A 87 18.53 3.35 -2.62
N SER A 88 17.85 3.75 -3.69
CA SER A 88 16.45 3.45 -3.98
C SER A 88 16.28 2.07 -4.60
N PHE A 89 15.07 1.51 -4.51
CA PHE A 89 14.69 0.33 -5.29
C PHE A 89 14.05 0.75 -6.61
N ILE A 90 14.64 0.33 -7.71
CA ILE A 90 14.27 0.76 -9.06
C ILE A 90 14.20 -0.45 -9.98
N ASP A 91 13.06 -0.60 -10.64
CA ASP A 91 12.92 -1.48 -11.80
C ASP A 91 13.35 -0.73 -13.07
N ASP A 92 14.44 -1.18 -13.71
CA ASP A 92 14.99 -0.48 -14.89
C ASP A 92 13.99 -0.44 -16.04
N GLU A 93 13.17 -1.48 -16.18
CA GLU A 93 12.13 -1.52 -17.20
C GLU A 93 11.12 -0.40 -16.98
N TYR A 94 10.77 -0.09 -15.74
CA TYR A 94 9.91 1.04 -15.41
C TYR A 94 10.53 2.38 -15.86
N ILE A 95 11.80 2.62 -15.53
CA ILE A 95 12.50 3.86 -15.89
C ILE A 95 12.64 4.01 -17.40
N ASN A 96 12.95 2.92 -18.11
CA ASN A 96 13.07 2.92 -19.56
C ASN A 96 11.74 3.23 -20.24
N LEU A 97 10.64 2.66 -19.76
CA LEU A 97 9.28 2.95 -20.24
C LEU A 97 8.86 4.39 -19.97
N PHE A 98 9.15 4.91 -18.78
CA PHE A 98 8.83 6.30 -18.45
C PHE A 98 9.61 7.29 -19.34
N LYS A 99 10.90 7.04 -19.58
CA LYS A 99 11.73 7.86 -20.48
C LYS A 99 11.21 7.80 -21.92
N SER A 100 10.84 6.63 -22.41
CA SER A 100 10.35 6.47 -23.79
C SER A 100 9.01 7.17 -24.02
N GLN A 101 8.05 7.05 -23.08
CA GLN A 101 6.73 7.69 -23.20
C GLN A 101 6.81 9.23 -23.16
N ASN A 102 7.73 9.79 -22.38
CA ASN A 102 7.88 11.24 -22.29
C ASN A 102 8.52 11.89 -23.52
N LEU A 103 9.37 11.17 -24.26
CA LEU A 103 9.90 11.64 -25.54
C LEU A 103 8.79 11.92 -26.57
N PHE A 104 7.66 11.20 -26.51
CA PHE A 104 6.53 11.35 -27.45
C PHE A 104 5.48 12.40 -27.02
N SER A 105 5.61 13.00 -25.84
CA SER A 105 4.58 13.85 -25.24
C SER A 105 4.74 15.36 -25.49
N GLY A 106 5.76 15.77 -26.25
CA GLY A 106 6.22 17.16 -26.44
C GLY A 106 5.25 18.20 -27.03
N TYR A 107 3.98 17.86 -27.29
CA TYR A 107 3.03 18.77 -27.97
C TYR A 107 1.75 19.12 -27.18
N ALA A 108 1.56 18.64 -25.94
CA ALA A 108 0.37 18.96 -25.13
C ALA A 108 0.66 19.68 -23.79
N TYR A 109 1.90 20.15 -23.57
CA TYR A 109 2.37 20.63 -22.27
C TYR A 109 1.95 22.05 -21.82
N PRO A 110 1.74 23.07 -22.69
CA PRO A 110 1.52 24.42 -22.19
C PRO A 110 0.08 24.67 -21.67
N ILE A 111 -0.89 23.78 -21.92
CA ILE A 111 -2.30 24.02 -21.54
C ILE A 111 -2.64 23.50 -20.13
N LYS A 112 -1.95 22.45 -19.63
CA LYS A 112 -2.23 21.87 -18.30
C LYS A 112 -1.64 22.65 -17.13
N TYR A 113 -0.58 23.43 -17.35
CA TYR A 113 0.03 24.26 -16.29
C TYR A 113 -0.81 25.48 -15.91
N ILE A 114 -1.51 26.08 -16.88
CA ILE A 114 -2.44 27.20 -16.64
C ILE A 114 -3.68 26.74 -15.86
N SER A 115 -4.07 25.46 -16.05
CA SER A 115 -5.15 24.80 -15.32
C SER A 115 -4.86 24.63 -13.82
N ASN A 116 -3.62 24.33 -13.39
CA ASN A 116 -3.29 24.21 -11.96
C ASN A 116 -3.51 25.52 -11.19
N PHE A 117 -3.21 26.67 -11.82
CA PHE A 117 -3.38 27.99 -11.22
C PHE A 117 -4.85 28.44 -11.17
N LEU A 118 -5.70 27.96 -12.10
CA LEU A 118 -7.10 28.38 -12.21
C LEU A 118 -8.13 27.37 -11.66
N LEU A 119 -7.78 26.09 -11.48
CA LEU A 119 -8.72 25.00 -11.14
C LEU A 119 -8.39 24.20 -9.88
N GLY A 120 -7.34 24.55 -9.12
CA GLY A 120 -7.05 23.89 -7.83
C GLY A 120 -6.76 22.39 -7.96
N THR A 121 -6.05 21.99 -9.02
CA THR A 121 -5.62 20.59 -9.23
C THR A 121 -4.11 20.45 -8.99
N ASP A 122 -3.68 19.35 -8.37
CA ASP A 122 -2.28 19.02 -8.05
C ASP A 122 -1.60 18.28 -9.22
N TYR A 123 -1.50 18.92 -10.39
CA TYR A 123 -0.78 18.31 -11.51
C TYR A 123 0.74 18.45 -11.30
N LYS A 124 1.36 17.40 -10.76
CA LYS A 124 2.81 17.30 -10.54
C LYS A 124 3.57 17.21 -11.87
N SER A 125 4.77 17.81 -11.92
CA SER A 125 5.70 17.66 -13.05
C SER A 125 6.09 16.18 -13.24
N ASN A 126 6.51 15.79 -14.43
CA ASN A 126 6.94 14.41 -14.71
C ASN A 126 8.07 13.94 -13.78
N ASN A 127 9.02 14.82 -13.47
CA ASN A 127 10.12 14.48 -12.55
C ASN A 127 9.59 14.20 -11.13
N LEU A 128 8.72 15.07 -10.61
CA LEU A 128 8.08 14.86 -9.31
C LEU A 128 7.23 13.58 -9.29
N LYS A 129 6.64 13.16 -10.41
CA LYS A 129 5.93 11.87 -10.48
C LYS A 129 6.89 10.69 -10.35
N ILE A 130 7.99 10.68 -11.11
CA ILE A 130 9.02 9.61 -10.99
C ILE A 130 9.51 9.52 -9.56
N GLU A 131 9.91 10.65 -8.95
CA GLU A 131 10.43 10.68 -7.58
C GLU A 131 9.43 10.07 -6.58
N ASN A 132 8.14 10.41 -6.72
CA ASN A 132 7.09 9.82 -5.89
C ASN A 132 6.92 8.31 -6.12
N TYR A 133 7.04 7.84 -7.36
CA TYR A 133 6.95 6.41 -7.68
C TYR A 133 8.17 5.62 -7.20
N ILE A 134 9.38 6.14 -7.39
CA ILE A 134 10.62 5.55 -6.85
C ILE A 134 10.54 5.46 -5.32
N ARG A 135 10.06 6.52 -4.66
CA ARG A 135 9.87 6.50 -3.20
C ARG A 135 8.82 5.47 -2.77
N ALA A 136 7.69 5.37 -3.49
CA ALA A 136 6.65 4.38 -3.20
C ALA A 136 7.18 2.94 -3.37
N GLU A 137 7.92 2.67 -4.45
CA GLU A 137 8.52 1.37 -4.74
C GLU A 137 9.62 1.01 -3.73
N THR A 138 10.42 1.99 -3.33
CA THR A 138 11.43 1.87 -2.27
C THR A 138 10.78 1.54 -0.94
N LYS A 139 9.73 2.26 -0.54
CA LYS A 139 8.96 1.96 0.68
C LYS A 139 8.39 0.54 0.62
N GLN A 140 7.77 0.15 -0.49
CA GLN A 140 7.18 -1.18 -0.67
C GLN A 140 8.21 -2.30 -0.58
N SER A 141 9.39 -2.12 -1.19
CA SER A 141 10.47 -3.10 -1.18
C SER A 141 11.04 -3.27 0.22
N ILE A 142 11.31 -2.17 0.91
CA ILE A 142 11.79 -2.17 2.30
C ILE A 142 10.76 -2.79 3.24
N SER A 143 9.46 -2.43 3.13
CA SER A 143 8.42 -3.04 3.97
C SER A 143 8.29 -4.54 3.71
N THR A 144 8.38 -4.96 2.45
CA THR A 144 8.33 -6.39 2.09
C THR A 144 9.52 -7.18 2.66
N LEU A 145 10.74 -6.64 2.58
CA LEU A 145 11.91 -7.27 3.18
C LEU A 145 11.77 -7.38 4.70
N TYR A 146 11.25 -6.34 5.34
CA TYR A 146 11.00 -6.34 6.78
C TYR A 146 10.01 -7.42 7.22
N GLU A 147 8.92 -7.66 6.46
CA GLU A 147 7.92 -8.71 6.73
C GLU A 147 8.51 -10.14 6.76
N ILE A 148 9.64 -10.36 6.09
CA ILE A 148 10.37 -11.63 6.10
C ILE A 148 11.63 -11.58 6.96
N ASN A 149 11.75 -10.59 7.85
CA ASN A 149 12.89 -10.36 8.73
C ASN A 149 14.23 -10.23 7.99
N LYS A 150 14.23 -9.56 6.83
CA LYS A 150 15.43 -9.26 6.05
C LYS A 150 15.62 -7.75 5.89
N PRO A 151 16.86 -7.25 5.91
CA PRO A 151 17.14 -5.85 5.63
C PRO A 151 17.29 -5.59 4.13
N ASN A 152 17.15 -4.32 3.73
CA ASN A 152 17.74 -3.85 2.48
C ASN A 152 19.27 -3.82 2.58
N GLN A 153 19.97 -4.11 1.48
CA GLN A 153 21.43 -4.28 1.47
C GLN A 153 22.18 -2.99 1.80
N ILE A 154 21.69 -1.84 1.32
CA ILE A 154 22.26 -0.52 1.56
C ILE A 154 21.17 0.39 2.12
N LEU A 155 21.44 1.14 3.18
CA LEU A 155 20.43 2.02 3.78
C LEU A 155 19.96 3.09 2.79
N TYR A 156 18.64 3.21 2.61
CA TYR A 156 18.02 4.32 1.88
C TYR A 156 18.32 5.64 2.61
N GLN A 157 18.50 6.74 1.87
CA GLN A 157 18.99 8.00 2.45
C GLN A 157 18.09 9.21 2.17
N GLU A 158 17.08 9.11 1.33
CA GLU A 158 16.27 10.26 0.89
C GLU A 158 14.98 10.39 1.72
N PHE A 159 15.16 10.81 2.96
CA PHE A 159 14.07 11.18 3.86
C PHE A 159 14.59 12.16 4.93
N PRO A 160 13.71 12.94 5.58
CA PRO A 160 14.10 13.82 6.69
C PRO A 160 14.82 13.08 7.83
N LYS A 161 15.97 13.58 8.28
CA LYS A 161 16.83 12.90 9.29
C LYS A 161 17.05 13.70 10.58
N ASN A 162 16.40 14.84 10.72
CA ASN A 162 16.36 15.59 11.97
C ASN A 162 14.98 16.20 12.20
N GLU A 163 14.74 16.68 13.43
CA GLU A 163 13.44 17.18 13.87
C GLU A 163 12.93 18.36 13.03
N LEU A 164 13.83 19.29 12.68
CA LEU A 164 13.49 20.46 11.85
C LEU A 164 13.10 20.04 10.44
N GLU A 165 13.86 19.13 9.82
CA GLU A 165 13.52 18.59 8.49
C GLU A 165 12.19 17.82 8.50
N ILE A 166 11.92 17.00 9.52
CA ILE A 166 10.65 16.27 9.64
C ILE A 166 9.49 17.26 9.76
N THR A 167 9.64 18.25 10.63
CA THR A 167 8.60 19.26 10.88
C THR A 167 8.33 20.05 9.60
N ASN A 168 9.35 20.62 8.97
CA ASN A 168 9.23 21.38 7.74
C ASN A 168 8.64 20.54 6.60
N TYR A 169 9.04 19.27 6.50
CA TYR A 169 8.51 18.38 5.47
C TYR A 169 7.02 18.09 5.69
N LEU A 170 6.61 17.70 6.90
CA LEU A 170 5.23 17.33 7.21
C LEU A 170 4.27 18.52 7.21
N GLU A 171 4.69 19.67 7.75
CA GLU A 171 3.94 20.93 7.71
C GLU A 171 3.85 21.51 6.29
N GLY A 172 4.81 21.18 5.42
CA GLY A 172 4.79 21.57 4.00
C GLY A 172 3.86 20.72 3.12
N LEU A 173 3.31 19.61 3.62
CA LEU A 173 2.35 18.80 2.88
C LEU A 173 0.97 19.46 2.82
N ASN A 174 0.22 19.20 1.75
CA ASN A 174 -1.13 19.74 1.61
C ASN A 174 -2.16 18.84 2.31
N TRP A 175 -2.41 19.08 3.60
CA TRP A 175 -3.34 18.28 4.41
C TRP A 175 -4.82 18.50 4.09
N ASN A 176 -5.14 19.39 3.15
CA ASN A 176 -6.45 19.33 2.51
C ASN A 176 -6.62 18.01 1.71
N TYR A 177 -5.54 17.40 1.19
CA TYR A 177 -5.54 16.12 0.45
C TYR A 177 -4.93 15.00 1.32
N PRO A 178 -5.64 14.52 2.36
CA PRO A 178 -5.07 13.68 3.40
C PRO A 178 -4.59 12.31 2.89
N TRP A 179 -5.16 11.78 1.80
CA TRP A 179 -4.66 10.56 1.17
C TRP A 179 -3.21 10.69 0.68
N SER A 180 -2.91 11.79 -0.03
CA SER A 180 -1.57 12.06 -0.56
C SER A 180 -0.59 12.34 0.58
N SER A 181 -0.95 13.23 1.49
CA SER A 181 -0.11 13.65 2.62
C SER A 181 0.13 12.52 3.61
N GLY A 182 -0.91 11.75 3.94
CA GLY A 182 -0.80 10.55 4.76
C GLY A 182 0.12 9.50 4.13
N GLY A 183 0.12 9.36 2.80
CA GLY A 183 1.05 8.46 2.10
C GLY A 183 2.51 8.84 2.32
N GLN A 184 2.83 10.13 2.27
CA GLN A 184 4.17 10.64 2.55
C GLN A 184 4.57 10.48 4.02
N PHE A 185 3.63 10.78 4.93
CA PHE A 185 3.79 10.54 6.37
C PHE A 185 4.12 9.07 6.67
N SER A 186 3.36 8.16 6.08
CA SER A 186 3.57 6.71 6.22
C SER A 186 4.94 6.28 5.72
N ALA A 187 5.39 6.81 4.57
CA ALA A 187 6.74 6.54 4.07
C ALA A 187 7.83 7.00 5.04
N ILE A 188 7.69 8.19 5.64
CA ILE A 188 8.64 8.66 6.67
C ILE A 188 8.70 7.68 7.83
N CYS A 189 7.55 7.25 8.34
CA CYS A 189 7.49 6.30 9.46
C CYS A 189 8.24 5.00 9.17
N VAL A 190 8.05 4.41 7.98
CA VAL A 190 8.79 3.23 7.52
C VAL A 190 10.30 3.51 7.50
N PHE A 191 10.71 4.61 6.90
CA PHE A 191 12.14 4.93 6.75
C PHE A 191 12.80 5.24 8.10
N LEU A 192 12.13 5.95 9.00
CA LEU A 192 12.64 6.17 10.36
C LEU A 192 12.85 4.84 11.08
N LYS A 193 11.86 3.94 11.04
CA LYS A 193 11.93 2.64 11.74
C LYS A 193 13.02 1.72 11.19
N THR A 194 13.20 1.71 9.87
CA THR A 194 14.02 0.70 9.19
C THR A 194 15.41 1.19 8.79
N GLN A 195 15.60 2.51 8.61
CA GLN A 195 16.83 3.08 8.05
C GLN A 195 17.67 3.87 9.07
N LEU A 196 17.19 4.03 10.31
CA LEU A 196 17.92 4.69 11.39
C LEU A 196 18.34 3.72 12.49
N LYS A 197 19.37 4.13 13.24
CA LYS A 197 19.74 3.48 14.49
C LYS A 197 18.72 3.81 15.59
N SER A 198 18.56 2.91 16.56
CA SER A 198 17.55 2.99 17.63
C SER A 198 17.49 4.35 18.33
N ASP A 199 18.63 4.91 18.75
CA ASP A 199 18.65 6.19 19.50
C ASP A 199 18.12 7.38 18.66
N ASN A 200 18.49 7.42 17.37
CA ASN A 200 18.01 8.45 16.46
C ASN A 200 16.52 8.23 16.12
N PHE A 201 16.11 6.97 15.96
CA PHE A 201 14.72 6.62 15.70
C PHE A 201 13.80 7.12 16.82
N GLU A 202 14.08 6.81 18.09
CA GLU A 202 13.22 7.21 19.21
C GLU A 202 13.07 8.73 19.35
N LYS A 203 14.15 9.47 19.11
CA LYS A 203 14.11 10.93 19.09
C LYS A 203 13.16 11.46 18.02
N LEU A 204 13.30 10.98 16.78
CA LEU A 204 12.53 11.45 15.63
C LEU A 204 11.09 10.93 15.61
N LYS A 205 10.85 9.75 16.18
CA LYS A 205 9.51 9.20 16.42
C LYS A 205 8.64 10.18 17.20
N ASN A 206 9.17 10.81 18.24
CA ASN A 206 8.42 11.80 19.04
C ASN A 206 8.03 13.03 18.23
N THR A 207 8.89 13.51 17.32
CA THR A 207 8.55 14.63 16.41
C THR A 207 7.37 14.27 15.51
N VAL A 208 7.36 13.05 14.96
CA VAL A 208 6.26 12.56 14.11
C VAL A 208 4.95 12.44 14.89
N ILE A 209 5.00 11.95 16.14
CA ILE A 209 3.81 11.86 17.01
C ILE A 209 3.26 13.25 17.32
N GLN A 210 4.12 14.20 17.72
CA GLN A 210 3.72 15.58 18.00
C GLN A 210 3.09 16.25 16.77
N PHE A 211 3.57 15.94 15.57
CA PHE A 211 2.93 16.39 14.34
C PHE A 211 1.50 15.82 14.22
N THR A 212 1.30 14.52 14.42
CA THR A 212 -0.05 13.93 14.36
C THR A 212 -1.02 14.49 15.40
N ASP A 213 -0.54 14.81 16.60
CA ASP A 213 -1.34 15.45 17.66
C ASP A 213 -1.84 16.85 17.25
N LYS A 214 -1.09 17.57 16.41
CA LYS A 214 -1.50 18.87 15.87
C LYS A 214 -2.48 18.74 14.70
N THR A 215 -2.32 17.71 13.86
CA THR A 215 -3.09 17.54 12.62
C THR A 215 -4.42 16.81 12.83
N VAL A 216 -4.59 16.09 13.95
CA VAL A 216 -5.82 15.34 14.20
C VAL A 216 -7.01 16.28 14.45
N ASN A 217 -8.12 16.03 13.75
CA ASN A 217 -9.39 16.68 13.99
C ASN A 217 -10.07 16.08 15.23
N ASN A 218 -10.33 16.89 16.24
CA ASN A 218 -10.87 16.44 17.51
C ASN A 218 -12.35 16.03 17.45
N GLU A 219 -13.11 16.37 16.39
CA GLU A 219 -14.53 16.00 16.26
C GLU A 219 -14.68 14.56 15.77
N ASN A 220 -13.86 14.12 14.82
CA ASN A 220 -13.96 12.80 14.18
C ASN A 220 -12.72 11.91 14.32
N GLY A 221 -11.61 12.42 14.84
CA GLY A 221 -10.36 11.67 15.03
C GLY A 221 -9.53 11.46 13.75
N LEU A 222 -9.94 12.02 12.61
CA LEU A 222 -9.22 11.88 11.34
C LEU A 222 -8.15 12.97 11.17
N TYR A 223 -7.26 12.81 10.19
CA TYR A 223 -6.07 13.67 10.02
C TYR A 223 -6.18 14.48 8.73
N TYR A 224 -6.58 15.75 8.83
CA TYR A 224 -6.75 16.63 7.69
C TYR A 224 -6.82 18.10 8.13
N GLU A 225 -6.61 19.01 7.17
CA GLU A 225 -6.83 20.45 7.32
C GLU A 225 -7.95 20.94 6.40
N GLY A 226 -8.51 22.10 6.73
CA GLY A 226 -9.54 22.76 5.93
C GLY A 226 -10.94 22.16 6.05
N ASN A 227 -11.79 22.42 5.05
CA ASN A 227 -13.19 22.01 5.07
C ASN A 227 -13.37 20.51 4.81
N LYS A 228 -14.43 19.93 5.39
CA LYS A 228 -14.78 18.51 5.27
C LYS A 228 -14.85 18.10 3.80
N ARG A 229 -13.98 17.14 3.42
CA ARG A 229 -13.98 16.47 2.11
C ARG A 229 -14.93 15.28 2.09
N ASN A 230 -15.00 14.63 0.93
CA ASN A 230 -15.69 13.35 0.78
C ASN A 230 -15.20 12.34 1.83
N GLU A 231 -16.12 11.60 2.45
CA GLU A 231 -15.85 10.65 3.55
C GLU A 231 -14.79 9.62 3.16
N TYR A 232 -14.80 9.15 1.91
CA TYR A 232 -13.80 8.21 1.39
C TYR A 232 -12.38 8.75 1.50
N GLU A 233 -12.15 9.98 1.04
CA GLU A 233 -10.81 10.57 1.04
C GLU A 233 -10.29 10.75 2.48
N LEU A 234 -11.18 11.05 3.42
CA LEU A 234 -10.84 11.15 4.84
C LEU A 234 -10.46 9.79 5.43
N ILE A 235 -11.22 8.72 5.11
CA ILE A 235 -10.91 7.35 5.54
C ILE A 235 -9.61 6.86 4.91
N ASN A 236 -9.41 7.05 3.60
CA ASN A 236 -8.18 6.64 2.92
C ASN A 236 -6.98 7.42 3.49
N GLY A 237 -7.15 8.72 3.79
CA GLY A 237 -6.14 9.54 4.46
C GLY A 237 -5.79 9.03 5.85
N ALA A 238 -6.81 8.72 6.66
CA ALA A 238 -6.64 8.11 7.97
C ALA A 238 -5.90 6.78 7.87
N MET A 239 -6.29 5.88 6.96
CA MET A 239 -5.60 4.60 6.71
C MET A 239 -4.09 4.81 6.54
N LYS A 240 -3.67 5.80 5.75
CA LYS A 240 -2.26 6.07 5.51
C LYS A 240 -1.55 6.57 6.77
N VAL A 241 -2.17 7.47 7.54
CA VAL A 241 -1.60 7.94 8.82
C VAL A 241 -1.50 6.80 9.82
N LEU A 242 -2.57 6.02 10.01
CA LEU A 242 -2.60 4.88 10.91
C LEU A 242 -1.53 3.85 10.52
N THR A 243 -1.31 3.61 9.23
CA THR A 243 -0.20 2.78 8.74
C THR A 243 1.15 3.29 9.25
N GLY A 244 1.39 4.61 9.15
CA GLY A 244 2.62 5.20 9.69
C GLY A 244 2.75 5.00 11.20
N LEU A 245 1.67 5.21 11.96
CA LEU A 245 1.64 4.98 13.40
C LEU A 245 1.90 3.50 13.76
N ASP A 246 1.46 2.55 12.93
CA ASP A 246 1.78 1.10 13.08
C ASP A 246 3.28 0.84 13.06
N TRP A 247 3.96 1.43 12.08
CA TRP A 247 5.39 1.24 11.85
C TRP A 247 6.25 1.74 12.99
N ILE A 248 5.79 2.80 13.66
CA ILE A 248 6.50 3.39 14.79
C ILE A 248 5.93 2.96 16.14
N ASP A 249 5.00 2.00 16.18
CA ASP A 249 4.36 1.50 17.41
C ASP A 249 3.81 2.66 18.26
N ALA A 250 3.05 3.57 17.63
CA ALA A 250 2.42 4.73 18.25
C ALA A 250 0.90 4.55 18.41
N LYS A 251 0.36 5.14 19.48
CA LYS A 251 -1.08 5.14 19.77
C LYS A 251 -1.86 5.97 18.74
N ILE A 252 -3.07 5.54 18.47
CA ILE A 252 -4.02 6.25 17.61
C ILE A 252 -4.75 7.30 18.44
N GLN A 253 -4.85 8.54 17.92
CA GLN A 253 -5.66 9.59 18.54
C GLN A 253 -7.15 9.32 18.30
N TYR A 254 -7.95 9.39 19.36
CA TYR A 254 -9.41 9.25 19.32
C TYR A 254 -9.95 8.03 18.53
N PRO A 255 -9.48 6.79 18.79
CA PRO A 255 -9.86 5.61 18.00
C PRO A 255 -11.38 5.36 17.98
N GLU A 256 -12.09 5.69 19.06
CA GLU A 256 -13.56 5.55 19.16
C GLU A 256 -14.30 6.47 18.19
N LYS A 257 -13.81 7.71 18.00
CA LYS A 257 -14.39 8.69 17.06
C LYS A 257 -14.16 8.27 15.62
N ILE A 258 -12.99 7.69 15.33
CA ILE A 258 -12.67 7.13 14.01
C ILE A 258 -13.61 5.95 13.71
N ILE A 259 -13.82 5.05 14.67
CA ILE A 259 -14.79 3.95 14.56
C ILE A 259 -16.19 4.51 14.26
N ASP A 260 -16.66 5.49 15.04
CA ASP A 260 -17.95 6.12 14.82
C ASP A 260 -18.06 6.76 13.43
N PHE A 261 -17.01 7.40 12.94
CA PHE A 261 -16.99 7.98 11.60
C PHE A 261 -17.11 6.90 10.52
N CYS A 262 -16.30 5.84 10.60
CA CYS A 262 -16.32 4.74 9.63
C CYS A 262 -17.67 4.02 9.58
N LEU A 263 -18.28 3.72 10.72
CA LEU A 263 -19.58 3.03 10.80
C LEU A 263 -20.73 3.85 10.21
N ASN A 264 -20.62 5.18 10.23
CA ASN A 264 -21.63 6.09 9.68
C ASN A 264 -21.37 6.49 8.22
N SER A 265 -20.18 6.17 7.68
CA SER A 265 -19.80 6.53 6.31
C SER A 265 -20.40 5.56 5.29
N LYS A 266 -20.70 6.06 4.10
CA LYS A 266 -21.04 5.17 2.97
C LYS A 266 -19.75 4.52 2.46
N ILE A 267 -19.78 3.22 2.16
CA ILE A 267 -18.65 2.49 1.57
C ILE A 267 -18.81 2.33 0.06
N SER A 268 -17.72 2.50 -0.68
CA SER A 268 -17.62 2.40 -2.12
C SER A 268 -17.24 0.96 -2.48
N ASN A 269 -17.71 0.47 -3.62
CA ASN A 269 -17.38 -0.90 -4.10
C ASN A 269 -15.99 -1.01 -4.76
N ARG A 270 -15.08 -0.05 -4.54
CA ARG A 270 -13.71 -0.13 -5.07
C ARG A 270 -12.81 -0.92 -4.11
N GLY A 271 -11.92 -1.76 -4.66
CA GLY A 271 -11.02 -2.62 -3.88
C GLY A 271 -10.27 -1.88 -2.77
N CYS A 272 -9.59 -0.77 -3.11
CA CYS A 272 -8.86 0.03 -2.12
C CYS A 272 -9.76 0.64 -1.03
N ASP A 273 -10.95 1.15 -1.37
CA ASP A 273 -11.80 1.82 -0.39
C ASP A 273 -12.33 0.84 0.67
N MET A 274 -12.63 -0.40 0.27
CA MET A 274 -13.01 -1.48 1.18
C MET A 274 -11.87 -1.87 2.11
N VAL A 275 -10.65 -2.03 1.58
CA VAL A 275 -9.49 -2.40 2.39
C VAL A 275 -9.11 -1.30 3.36
N ASP A 276 -9.20 -0.03 2.93
CA ASP A 276 -8.82 1.10 3.73
C ASP A 276 -9.70 1.25 4.97
N VAL A 277 -11.03 1.12 4.82
CA VAL A 277 -11.94 1.16 5.98
C VAL A 277 -11.72 -0.03 6.91
N VAL A 278 -11.46 -1.22 6.36
CA VAL A 278 -11.17 -2.42 7.17
C VAL A 278 -9.89 -2.23 7.97
N TYR A 279 -8.82 -1.69 7.36
CA TYR A 279 -7.57 -1.43 8.06
C TYR A 279 -7.76 -0.41 9.19
N VAL A 280 -8.49 0.68 8.93
CA VAL A 280 -8.77 1.71 9.94
C VAL A 280 -9.55 1.13 11.12
N LEU A 281 -10.62 0.38 10.86
CA LEU A 281 -11.42 -0.28 11.89
C LEU A 281 -10.59 -1.33 12.65
N TYR A 282 -9.79 -2.13 11.95
CA TYR A 282 -8.89 -3.12 12.53
C TYR A 282 -7.94 -2.48 13.53
N ARG A 283 -7.22 -1.44 13.10
CA ARG A 283 -6.23 -0.75 13.94
C ARG A 283 -6.86 -0.04 15.13
N CYS A 284 -8.01 0.62 14.95
CA CYS A 284 -8.71 1.25 16.08
C CYS A 284 -9.25 0.20 17.07
N SER A 285 -9.74 -0.94 16.58
CA SER A 285 -10.26 -2.02 17.44
C SER A 285 -9.19 -2.75 18.23
N LYS A 286 -7.90 -2.58 17.88
CA LYS A 286 -6.78 -3.05 18.72
C LYS A 286 -6.53 -2.15 19.94
N GLU A 287 -7.01 -0.91 19.93
CA GLU A 287 -6.83 0.07 21.01
C GLU A 287 -8.07 0.18 21.94
N THR A 288 -9.25 -0.22 21.46
CA THR A 288 -10.52 -0.11 22.21
C THR A 288 -11.53 -1.20 21.80
N ASN A 289 -12.44 -1.53 22.71
CA ASN A 289 -13.59 -2.42 22.44
C ASN A 289 -14.87 -1.67 22.02
N HIS A 290 -14.79 -0.36 21.82
CA HIS A 290 -15.93 0.47 21.43
C HIS A 290 -16.65 -0.10 20.21
N LYS A 291 -17.96 -0.32 20.35
CA LYS A 291 -18.84 -0.81 19.28
C LYS A 291 -18.35 -2.09 18.57
N LYS A 292 -17.60 -2.97 19.26
CA LYS A 292 -17.03 -4.20 18.67
C LYS A 292 -18.06 -4.99 17.84
N LYS A 293 -19.29 -5.18 18.33
CA LYS A 293 -20.35 -5.90 17.60
C LYS A 293 -20.75 -5.19 16.30
N GLU A 294 -20.86 -3.87 16.31
CA GLU A 294 -21.22 -3.08 15.12
C GLU A 294 -20.09 -3.08 14.10
N VAL A 295 -18.83 -3.02 14.55
CA VAL A 295 -17.64 -3.20 13.71
C VAL A 295 -17.65 -4.55 13.03
N LEU A 296 -17.90 -5.64 13.76
CA LEU A 296 -17.97 -6.98 13.18
C LEU A 296 -19.08 -7.09 12.14
N ASN A 297 -20.30 -6.62 12.45
CA ASN A 297 -21.41 -6.60 11.49
C ASN A 297 -21.08 -5.77 10.23
N PHE A 298 -20.36 -4.66 10.41
CA PHE A 298 -19.92 -3.83 9.30
C PHE A 298 -18.90 -4.58 8.42
N CYS A 299 -17.91 -5.23 9.04
CA CYS A 299 -16.92 -6.07 8.34
C CYS A 299 -17.57 -7.24 7.60
N GLU A 300 -18.66 -7.83 8.12
CA GLU A 300 -19.42 -8.86 7.39
C GLU A 300 -20.01 -8.34 6.07
N ASN A 301 -20.51 -7.10 6.04
CA ASN A 301 -20.98 -6.46 4.81
C ASN A 301 -19.82 -6.22 3.84
N ILE A 302 -18.65 -5.80 4.34
CA ILE A 302 -17.45 -5.63 3.51
C ILE A 302 -16.99 -6.98 2.95
N LEU A 303 -17.04 -8.08 3.71
CA LEU A 303 -16.74 -9.41 3.18
C LEU A 303 -17.68 -9.83 2.04
N ALA A 304 -18.96 -9.47 2.13
CA ALA A 304 -19.91 -9.71 1.05
C ALA A 304 -19.54 -8.91 -0.22
N MET A 305 -19.05 -7.69 -0.07
CA MET A 305 -18.54 -6.88 -1.17
C MET A 305 -17.23 -7.46 -1.75
N ILE A 306 -16.25 -7.80 -0.91
CA ILE A 306 -14.99 -8.44 -1.34
C ILE A 306 -15.26 -9.72 -2.14
N LYS A 307 -16.27 -10.50 -1.75
CA LYS A 307 -16.65 -11.72 -2.47
C LYS A 307 -16.97 -11.48 -3.95
N THR A 308 -17.50 -10.31 -4.32
CA THR A 308 -17.84 -10.01 -5.72
C THR A 308 -16.60 -9.80 -6.60
N HIS A 309 -15.43 -9.61 -6.00
CA HIS A 309 -14.15 -9.53 -6.70
C HIS A 309 -13.50 -10.90 -6.92
N PHE A 310 -14.00 -11.96 -6.29
CA PHE A 310 -13.38 -13.29 -6.36
C PHE A 310 -13.71 -14.00 -7.67
N SER A 311 -12.69 -14.41 -8.42
CA SER A 311 -12.84 -15.21 -9.63
C SER A 311 -12.73 -16.69 -9.30
N LEU A 312 -13.87 -17.39 -9.30
CA LEU A 312 -13.94 -18.84 -9.01
C LEU A 312 -13.07 -19.67 -9.97
N SER A 313 -12.95 -19.28 -11.23
CA SER A 313 -12.16 -20.01 -12.23
C SER A 313 -10.65 -19.78 -12.09
N GLU A 314 -10.24 -18.65 -11.54
CA GLU A 314 -8.82 -18.27 -11.45
C GLU A 314 -8.24 -18.56 -10.06
N GLY A 315 -9.03 -18.38 -9.00
CA GLY A 315 -8.64 -18.55 -7.60
C GLY A 315 -8.12 -17.28 -6.92
N GLY A 316 -8.15 -16.13 -7.63
CA GLY A 316 -7.71 -14.82 -7.13
C GLY A 316 -8.83 -13.77 -7.16
N PHE A 317 -8.47 -12.52 -6.85
CA PHE A 317 -9.40 -11.38 -6.83
C PHE A 317 -9.03 -10.31 -7.86
N SER A 318 -10.02 -9.63 -8.42
CA SER A 318 -9.85 -8.47 -9.30
C SER A 318 -9.81 -7.16 -8.52
N TYR A 319 -9.04 -6.18 -8.98
CA TYR A 319 -8.92 -4.88 -8.32
C TYR A 319 -10.24 -4.08 -8.32
N PHE A 320 -10.97 -4.12 -9.44
CA PHE A 320 -12.33 -3.59 -9.57
C PHE A 320 -13.33 -4.73 -9.66
N GLN A 321 -14.59 -4.46 -9.33
CA GLN A 321 -15.67 -5.42 -9.58
C GLN A 321 -15.73 -5.71 -11.09
N ASP A 322 -15.60 -6.98 -11.47
CA ASP A 322 -15.58 -7.47 -12.85
C ASP A 322 -14.44 -6.95 -13.75
N GLN A 323 -13.39 -6.34 -13.19
CA GLN A 323 -12.29 -5.78 -13.98
C GLN A 323 -10.94 -5.80 -13.24
N ASN A 324 -9.90 -6.24 -13.94
CA ASN A 324 -8.53 -6.23 -13.42
C ASN A 324 -7.90 -4.83 -13.35
N GLN A 325 -6.85 -4.68 -12.55
CA GLN A 325 -5.95 -3.54 -12.62
C GLN A 325 -5.27 -3.46 -13.99
N THR A 326 -5.31 -2.28 -14.61
CA THR A 326 -4.72 -2.04 -15.92
C THR A 326 -3.44 -1.22 -15.90
N HIS A 327 -3.17 -0.49 -14.81
CA HIS A 327 -2.03 0.41 -14.69
C HIS A 327 -1.25 0.22 -13.39
N TYR A 328 0.07 0.30 -13.47
CA TYR A 328 1.00 0.36 -12.34
C TYR A 328 1.90 1.58 -12.50
N TYR A 329 1.76 2.58 -11.62
CA TYR A 329 2.46 3.88 -11.72
C TYR A 329 2.43 4.50 -13.13
N ASP A 330 1.21 4.67 -13.68
CA ASP A 330 0.93 5.16 -15.04
C ASP A 330 1.38 4.25 -16.20
N VAL A 331 2.08 3.14 -15.93
CA VAL A 331 2.41 2.16 -16.98
C VAL A 331 1.23 1.22 -17.18
N LYS A 332 0.77 1.09 -18.44
CA LYS A 332 -0.27 0.12 -18.80
C LYS A 332 0.28 -1.30 -18.76
N ILE A 333 -0.14 -2.09 -17.77
CA ILE A 333 0.37 -3.44 -17.48
C ILE A 333 -0.54 -4.56 -18.02
N ALA A 334 -1.82 -4.27 -18.24
CA ALA A 334 -2.78 -5.22 -18.78
C ALA A 334 -3.91 -4.49 -19.51
N ASN A 335 -4.57 -5.19 -20.45
CA ASN A 335 -5.85 -4.72 -21.00
C ASN A 335 -6.99 -5.05 -20.04
N GLU A 336 -8.09 -4.29 -20.15
CA GLU A 336 -9.29 -4.47 -19.35
C GLU A 336 -9.97 -5.80 -19.68
N LYS A 337 -10.14 -6.64 -18.67
CA LYS A 337 -10.89 -7.90 -18.71
C LYS A 337 -11.52 -8.19 -17.35
N ASN A 338 -12.60 -8.98 -17.37
CA ASN A 338 -13.10 -9.62 -16.17
C ASN A 338 -12.19 -10.81 -15.81
N GLN A 339 -11.16 -10.54 -15.02
CA GLN A 339 -10.17 -11.50 -14.53
C GLN A 339 -9.56 -11.00 -13.22
N ALA A 340 -8.96 -11.91 -12.45
CA ALA A 340 -8.22 -11.56 -11.26
C ALA A 340 -6.86 -10.93 -11.61
N ASP A 341 -6.35 -10.10 -10.71
CA ASP A 341 -5.00 -9.56 -10.77
C ASP A 341 -4.30 -9.65 -9.40
N ILE A 342 -2.97 -9.60 -9.43
CA ILE A 342 -2.16 -9.79 -8.24
C ILE A 342 -2.38 -8.69 -7.19
N HIS A 343 -2.69 -7.46 -7.62
CA HIS A 343 -2.89 -6.34 -6.70
C HIS A 343 -4.26 -6.41 -6.03
N GLY A 344 -5.32 -6.69 -6.79
CA GLY A 344 -6.65 -6.97 -6.27
C GLY A 344 -6.63 -8.15 -5.29
N THR A 345 -5.89 -9.21 -5.63
CA THR A 345 -5.67 -10.37 -4.74
C THR A 345 -5.00 -9.99 -3.43
N LEU A 346 -3.90 -9.23 -3.48
CA LEU A 346 -3.21 -8.73 -2.27
C LEU A 346 -4.16 -7.93 -1.38
N LEU A 347 -4.86 -6.96 -1.95
CA LEU A 347 -5.76 -6.07 -1.24
C LEU A 347 -6.91 -6.83 -0.58
N CYS A 348 -7.62 -7.67 -1.34
CA CYS A 348 -8.75 -8.44 -0.84
C CYS A 348 -8.32 -9.42 0.25
N MET A 349 -7.21 -10.15 0.04
CA MET A 349 -6.70 -11.08 1.05
C MET A 349 -6.27 -10.37 2.32
N TRP A 350 -5.67 -9.19 2.22
CA TRP A 350 -5.28 -8.41 3.40
C TRP A 350 -6.51 -7.97 4.22
N ALA A 351 -7.57 -7.50 3.59
CA ALA A 351 -8.82 -7.21 4.31
C ALA A 351 -9.44 -8.46 4.92
N ILE A 352 -9.47 -9.59 4.19
CA ILE A 352 -10.03 -10.85 4.70
C ILE A 352 -9.31 -11.30 5.97
N VAL A 353 -7.96 -11.31 5.99
CA VAL A 353 -7.23 -11.76 7.19
C VAL A 353 -7.43 -10.81 8.39
N MET A 354 -7.54 -9.50 8.16
CA MET A 354 -7.84 -8.54 9.23
C MET A 354 -9.24 -8.77 9.81
N ILE A 355 -10.22 -9.07 8.96
CA ILE A 355 -11.59 -9.37 9.40
C ILE A 355 -11.64 -10.71 10.13
N MET A 356 -10.91 -11.72 9.65
CA MET A 356 -10.77 -13.00 10.34
C MET A 356 -10.18 -12.80 11.74
N GLU A 357 -9.14 -11.99 11.88
CA GLU A 357 -8.52 -11.71 13.17
C GLU A 357 -9.46 -10.93 14.11
N LEU A 358 -10.20 -9.92 13.62
CA LEU A 358 -11.21 -9.23 14.44
C LEU A 358 -12.32 -10.15 14.93
N SER A 359 -12.68 -11.12 14.10
CA SER A 359 -13.79 -12.04 14.33
C SER A 359 -13.36 -13.31 15.08
N ASP A 360 -12.09 -13.40 15.50
CA ASP A 360 -11.50 -14.58 16.13
C ASP A 360 -11.72 -15.86 15.28
N LEU A 361 -11.54 -15.76 13.96
CA LEU A 361 -11.71 -16.84 12.98
C LEU A 361 -10.36 -17.38 12.49
N ASP A 362 -10.32 -18.69 12.25
CA ASP A 362 -9.11 -19.48 12.00
C ASP A 362 -9.30 -20.49 10.84
N TYR A 363 -9.92 -20.06 9.74
CA TYR A 363 -10.14 -20.92 8.56
C TYR A 363 -8.86 -21.46 7.91
N PHE A 364 -7.74 -20.76 8.03
CA PHE A 364 -6.40 -21.17 7.60
C PHE A 364 -5.34 -20.41 8.41
N THR A 365 -4.08 -20.83 8.34
CA THR A 365 -2.96 -20.09 8.96
C THR A 365 -2.71 -18.78 8.22
N TYR A 366 -2.70 -17.65 8.92
CA TYR A 366 -2.50 -16.34 8.32
C TYR A 366 -1.51 -15.46 9.09
N SER A 367 -1.09 -14.36 8.48
CA SER A 367 -0.38 -13.27 9.12
C SER A 367 -0.94 -11.94 8.62
N VAL A 368 -1.17 -10.97 9.49
CA VAL A 368 -1.54 -9.61 9.07
C VAL A 368 -0.29 -8.81 8.73
N LEU A 369 -0.28 -8.16 7.57
CA LEU A 369 0.84 -7.36 7.10
C LEU A 369 0.88 -5.97 7.76
N LYS A 370 2.08 -5.42 7.94
CA LYS A 370 2.35 -3.99 8.11
C LYS A 370 2.69 -3.38 6.73
N PRO A 371 1.76 -2.64 6.10
CA PRO A 371 1.86 -2.24 4.69
C PRO A 371 2.98 -1.22 4.38
#